data_AF-A0AAN8NSC8-F1
#
_entry.id   AF-A0AAN8NSC8-F1
#
_cell.length_a   1.000
_cell.length_b   1.000
_cell.length_c   1.000
_cell.angle_alpha   90.00
_cell.angle_beta   90.00
_cell.angle_gamma   90.00
#
_symmetry.space_group_name_H-M   'P 1'
#
loop_
_entity.id
_entity.type
_entity.pdbx_description
1 polymer ?
#
loop_
_entity_poly.entity_id
_entity_poly.type
_entity_poly.pdbx_seq_one_letter_code
_entity_poly.pdbx_strand_id
1 'polypeptide(L)'
;MEANGPAGGDKKNKLHDTSEFLDFTSDNEKLKYWDILSSGGDGWGVEKPPLGCDNLSENCETVKVSSDIITHNSCFVTSYYSCTKKQLIDLRKEGIYPEVIDKLQPRITISDWCSGRFDCGAIYDLKVTLLNENLETVADFEVRKHVGAADGTQWVKVSHDFTNYGPGVKFIEFYHGGMDSQFWKGHYGSKMTGSTVTVSFE
;
A
#
# COMPACT_ATOMS: atom_id res chain seq x y z
N MET A 1 -52.01 5.82 25.76
CA MET A 1 -50.84 6.72 25.70
C MET A 1 -49.62 5.84 25.77
N GLU A 2 -48.95 5.73 24.64
CA GLU A 2 -47.68 5.05 24.48
C GLU A 2 -46.59 5.78 25.28
N ALA A 3 -45.70 5.00 25.90
CA ALA A 3 -44.38 5.48 26.30
C ALA A 3 -43.42 4.30 26.17
N ASN A 4 -43.03 4.02 24.92
CA ASN A 4 -41.84 3.24 24.60
C ASN A 4 -40.62 4.07 25.03
N GLY A 5 -40.06 3.73 26.20
CA GLY A 5 -38.73 4.21 26.60
C GLY A 5 -37.66 3.55 25.72
N PRO A 6 -36.65 4.27 25.24
CA PRO A 6 -35.69 3.72 24.30
C PRO A 6 -34.81 2.68 24.99
N ALA A 7 -34.67 1.55 24.32
CA ALA A 7 -33.73 0.49 24.63
C ALA A 7 -32.32 1.08 24.86
N GLY A 8 -31.74 0.75 26.01
CA GLY A 8 -30.34 1.00 26.30
C GLY A 8 -29.48 0.25 25.29
N GLY A 9 -29.05 0.95 24.25
CA GLY A 9 -28.09 0.44 23.29
C GLY A 9 -26.74 0.27 23.97
N ASP A 10 -26.24 -0.96 23.95
CA ASP A 10 -24.87 -1.31 24.26
C ASP A 10 -23.92 -0.36 23.53
N LYS A 11 -23.22 0.49 24.30
CA LYS A 11 -22.08 1.25 23.79
C LYS A 11 -20.96 0.25 23.51
N LYS A 12 -20.97 -0.32 22.31
CA LYS A 12 -19.78 -0.99 21.75
C LYS A 12 -18.71 0.08 21.59
N ASN A 13 -17.80 0.16 22.56
CA ASN A 13 -16.51 0.81 22.41
C ASN A 13 -15.79 0.15 21.24
N LYS A 14 -15.92 0.73 20.06
CA LYS A 14 -15.08 0.41 18.90
C LYS A 14 -13.78 1.19 19.12
N LEU A 15 -12.82 0.56 19.79
CA LEU A 15 -11.43 1.03 19.76
C LEU A 15 -11.01 0.95 18.29
N HIS A 16 -10.93 2.11 17.64
CA HIS A 16 -10.32 2.28 16.34
C HIS A 16 -8.81 2.22 16.53
N ASP A 17 -8.25 1.01 16.61
CA ASP A 17 -6.81 0.78 16.79
C ASP A 17 -6.16 0.29 15.49
N THR A 18 -6.43 1.04 14.41
CA THR A 18 -5.76 0.84 13.12
C THR A 18 -5.41 2.22 12.58
N SER A 19 -4.13 2.55 12.58
CA SER A 19 -3.61 3.73 11.91
C SER A 19 -3.09 3.33 10.53
N GLU A 20 -3.60 3.99 9.49
CA GLU A 20 -3.08 3.92 8.13
C GLU A 20 -2.02 5.01 7.96
N PHE A 21 -0.77 4.63 7.68
CA PHE A 21 0.40 5.55 7.73
C PHE A 21 0.85 6.10 6.37
N LEU A 22 0.13 5.80 5.29
CA LEU A 22 0.51 6.19 3.93
C LEU A 22 -0.48 7.25 3.42
N ASP A 23 0.03 8.41 2.99
CA ASP A 23 -0.81 9.50 2.44
C ASP A 23 -0.91 9.33 0.92
N PHE A 24 -2.14 9.07 0.45
CA PHE A 24 -2.49 8.84 -0.95
C PHE A 24 -3.18 10.05 -1.52
N THR A 25 -2.39 11.01 -1.97
CA THR A 25 -2.94 12.09 -2.77
C THR A 25 -2.38 12.00 -4.21
N SER A 26 -3.27 12.13 -5.20
CA SER A 26 -3.09 11.78 -6.62
C SER A 26 -2.90 12.92 -7.67
N ASP A 27 -2.34 14.08 -7.34
CA ASP A 27 -1.93 15.12 -8.34
C ASP A 27 -0.46 15.48 -8.11
N ASN A 28 0.17 16.19 -9.04
CA ASN A 28 1.61 16.54 -9.01
C ASN A 28 2.11 17.21 -7.71
N GLU A 29 1.25 17.73 -6.85
CA GLU A 29 1.61 18.21 -5.50
C GLU A 29 1.69 17.10 -4.43
N LYS A 30 1.43 15.84 -4.77
CA LYS A 30 0.98 14.81 -3.83
C LYS A 30 1.83 13.52 -3.80
N LEU A 31 2.87 13.44 -4.63
CA LEU A 31 4.04 12.60 -4.34
C LEU A 31 4.91 13.19 -3.21
N LYS A 32 4.49 14.28 -2.55
CA LYS A 32 5.25 14.98 -1.51
C LYS A 32 5.66 14.12 -0.32
N TYR A 33 4.98 12.99 -0.08
CA TYR A 33 5.28 12.05 0.99
C TYR A 33 6.09 10.84 0.52
N TRP A 34 6.38 10.76 -0.78
CA TRP A 34 7.13 9.70 -1.40
C TRP A 34 8.48 10.25 -1.87
N ASP A 35 9.55 9.58 -1.46
CA ASP A 35 10.86 9.75 -2.05
C ASP A 35 10.88 9.02 -3.40
N ILE A 36 10.94 9.79 -4.49
CA ILE A 36 11.02 9.22 -5.84
C ILE A 36 12.46 8.81 -6.11
N LEU A 37 12.66 7.50 -6.33
CA LEU A 37 13.98 6.92 -6.54
C LEU A 37 14.31 6.77 -8.03
N SER A 38 13.29 6.50 -8.86
CA SER A 38 13.41 6.51 -10.31
C SER A 38 12.11 6.95 -10.99
N SER A 39 12.24 7.52 -12.18
CA SER A 39 11.14 7.96 -13.05
C SER A 39 11.55 7.78 -14.50
N GLY A 40 11.79 6.53 -14.90
CA GLY A 40 12.19 6.19 -16.25
C GLY A 40 11.06 6.34 -17.28
N GLY A 41 11.44 6.50 -18.54
CA GLY A 41 10.50 6.62 -19.65
C GLY A 41 9.72 7.93 -19.57
N ASP A 42 8.39 7.85 -19.65
CA ASP A 42 7.51 9.00 -19.45
C ASP A 42 7.20 9.23 -17.95
N GLY A 43 7.88 8.51 -17.05
CA GLY A 43 7.84 8.69 -15.61
C GLY A 43 6.61 8.09 -14.93
N TRP A 44 6.35 8.54 -13.69
CA TRP A 44 5.16 8.17 -12.94
C TRP A 44 3.94 8.89 -13.51
N GLY A 45 2.86 8.13 -13.71
CA GLY A 45 1.53 8.66 -14.04
C GLY A 45 0.54 8.41 -12.91
N VAL A 46 -0.56 9.15 -12.95
CA VAL A 46 -1.76 8.87 -12.16
C VAL A 46 -2.91 8.67 -13.13
N GLU A 47 -3.65 7.59 -12.96
CA GLU A 47 -4.84 7.30 -13.76
C GLU A 47 -6.10 7.35 -12.89
N LYS A 48 -7.17 7.92 -13.46
CA LYS A 48 -8.49 8.02 -12.84
C LYS A 48 -9.57 8.04 -13.94
N PRO A 49 -10.20 6.90 -14.28
CA PRO A 49 -9.96 5.56 -13.74
C PRO A 49 -8.69 4.89 -14.28
N PRO A 50 -8.22 3.79 -13.66
CA PRO A 50 -7.19 2.92 -14.22
C PRO A 50 -7.53 2.47 -15.64
N LEU A 51 -6.54 2.53 -16.55
CA LEU A 51 -6.72 2.23 -17.97
C LEU A 51 -6.24 0.83 -18.33
N GLY A 52 -7.08 0.07 -19.02
CA GLY A 52 -6.72 -1.25 -19.56
C GLY A 52 -6.64 -2.37 -18.53
N CYS A 53 -7.19 -2.17 -17.32
CA CYS A 53 -7.35 -3.19 -16.31
C CYS A 53 -8.78 -3.17 -15.76
N ASP A 54 -9.12 -4.14 -14.89
CA ASP A 54 -10.44 -4.22 -14.29
C ASP A 54 -10.70 -3.04 -13.32
N ASN A 55 -11.97 -2.72 -13.08
CA ASN A 55 -12.35 -1.72 -12.07
C ASN A 55 -12.07 -2.23 -10.65
N LEU A 56 -11.41 -1.41 -9.82
CA LEU A 56 -11.14 -1.72 -8.41
C LEU A 56 -12.42 -1.97 -7.60
N SER A 57 -13.51 -1.28 -7.93
CA SER A 57 -14.77 -1.31 -7.17
C SER A 57 -15.65 -2.53 -7.45
N GLU A 58 -15.47 -3.20 -8.59
CA GLU A 58 -16.37 -4.29 -9.03
C GLU A 58 -15.84 -5.67 -8.66
N ASN A 59 -14.53 -5.85 -8.59
CA ASN A 59 -13.90 -7.17 -8.44
C ASN A 59 -13.30 -7.45 -7.05
N CYS A 60 -13.52 -6.56 -6.08
CA CYS A 60 -12.92 -6.73 -4.76
C CYS A 60 -13.97 -6.94 -3.65
N GLU A 61 -14.40 -8.19 -3.45
CA GLU A 61 -15.32 -8.57 -2.38
C GLU A 61 -14.76 -8.25 -0.97
N THR A 62 -13.44 -8.14 -0.82
CA THR A 62 -12.72 -7.83 0.44
C THR A 62 -12.49 -6.34 0.69
N VAL A 63 -13.00 -5.45 -0.16
CA VAL A 63 -12.69 -4.01 -0.16
C VAL A 63 -13.72 -3.14 0.56
N LYS A 64 -14.71 -3.76 1.18
CA LYS A 64 -15.67 -3.06 2.05
C LYS A 64 -15.07 -2.51 3.36
N VAL A 65 -13.74 -2.56 3.57
CA VAL A 65 -13.11 -2.30 4.88
C VAL A 65 -12.09 -1.14 4.91
N SER A 66 -11.72 -0.47 3.81
CA SER A 66 -10.96 0.81 3.90
C SER A 66 -11.66 1.90 3.08
N SER A 67 -12.35 2.80 3.79
CA SER A 67 -13.44 3.62 3.26
C SER A 67 -13.06 4.82 2.40
N ASP A 68 -11.77 5.12 2.16
CA ASP A 68 -11.40 6.36 1.44
C ASP A 68 -10.42 6.17 0.26
N ILE A 69 -9.71 5.04 0.22
CA ILE A 69 -8.72 4.75 -0.83
C ILE A 69 -9.41 4.27 -2.12
N ILE A 70 -10.46 3.47 -1.98
CA ILE A 70 -11.10 2.77 -3.11
C ILE A 70 -12.29 3.54 -3.67
N THR A 71 -12.73 4.58 -2.96
CA THR A 71 -13.78 5.51 -3.41
C THR A 71 -13.33 6.39 -4.58
N HIS A 72 -12.02 6.49 -4.85
CA HIS A 72 -11.50 7.38 -5.91
C HIS A 72 -11.24 6.70 -7.25
N ASN A 73 -11.34 5.36 -7.34
CA ASN A 73 -11.02 4.56 -8.54
C ASN A 73 -9.81 5.13 -9.28
N SER A 74 -8.65 5.19 -8.61
CA SER A 74 -7.44 5.78 -9.15
C SER A 74 -6.20 5.00 -8.72
N CYS A 75 -5.14 5.05 -9.51
CA CYS A 75 -3.88 4.39 -9.21
C CYS A 75 -2.67 5.17 -9.71
N PHE A 76 -1.51 4.87 -9.13
CA PHE A 76 -0.23 5.19 -9.76
C PHE A 76 0.05 4.19 -10.88
N VAL A 77 0.69 4.65 -11.94
CA VAL A 77 1.10 3.81 -13.07
C VAL A 77 2.55 4.12 -13.47
N THR A 78 3.31 3.06 -13.76
CA THR A 78 4.70 3.16 -14.21
C THR A 78 4.79 3.22 -15.75
N SER A 79 5.92 3.67 -16.26
CA SER A 79 6.18 3.76 -17.70
C SER A 79 7.01 2.56 -18.21
N TYR A 80 7.69 2.70 -19.34
CA TYR A 80 8.45 1.66 -20.03
C TYR A 80 9.90 1.50 -19.55
N TYR A 81 10.31 2.29 -18.56
CA TYR A 81 11.53 2.06 -17.78
C TYR A 81 11.19 2.14 -16.29
N SER A 82 12.12 1.68 -15.46
CA SER A 82 11.96 1.62 -14.00
C SER A 82 11.45 2.94 -13.43
N CYS A 83 10.30 2.86 -12.75
CA CYS A 83 9.72 3.92 -11.94
C CYS A 83 9.52 3.35 -10.53
N THR A 84 10.19 3.93 -9.54
CA THR A 84 10.22 3.40 -8.17
C THR A 84 10.14 4.54 -7.16
N LYS A 85 9.46 4.29 -6.04
CA LYS A 85 9.26 5.27 -4.97
C LYS A 85 9.23 4.58 -3.62
N LYS A 86 9.62 5.30 -2.57
CA LYS A 86 9.57 4.81 -1.20
C LYS A 86 9.00 5.83 -0.22
N GLN A 87 8.54 5.34 0.92
CA GLN A 87 8.19 6.16 2.08
C GLN A 87 8.82 5.56 3.33
N LEU A 88 9.46 6.41 4.13
CA LEU A 88 10.02 6.02 5.43
C LEU A 88 9.04 6.46 6.54
N ILE A 89 8.49 5.49 7.26
CA ILE A 89 7.57 5.71 8.37
C ILE A 89 8.38 5.69 9.67
N ASP A 90 8.28 6.76 10.45
CA ASP A 90 8.86 6.87 11.79
C ASP A 90 7.81 6.50 12.82
N LEU A 91 7.92 5.30 13.39
CA LEU A 91 6.91 4.75 14.30
C LEU A 91 6.65 5.69 15.49
N ARG A 92 7.69 6.39 15.98
CA ARG A 92 7.55 7.31 17.10
C ARG A 92 6.72 8.54 16.73
N LYS A 93 6.91 9.09 15.53
CA LYS A 93 6.09 10.22 15.03
C LYS A 93 4.63 9.83 14.85
N GLU A 94 4.40 8.57 14.53
CA GLU A 94 3.08 7.97 14.43
C GLU A 94 2.44 7.58 15.79
N GLY A 95 3.10 7.92 16.90
CA GLY A 95 2.61 7.63 18.26
C GLY A 95 2.87 6.21 18.75
N ILE A 96 3.61 5.41 17.98
CA ILE A 96 4.01 4.06 18.34
C ILE A 96 5.38 4.12 19.04
N TYR A 97 5.36 3.93 20.36
CA TYR A 97 6.56 4.03 21.16
C TYR A 97 7.48 2.81 20.95
N PRO A 98 8.79 3.03 20.70
CA PRO A 98 9.69 1.93 20.43
C PRO A 98 9.81 0.90 21.56
N GLU A 99 9.61 1.31 22.82
CA GLU A 99 9.61 0.41 23.97
C GLU A 99 8.47 -0.61 23.90
N VAL A 100 7.34 -0.22 23.30
CA VAL A 100 6.18 -1.11 23.08
C VAL A 100 6.49 -2.08 21.95
N ILE A 101 7.09 -1.59 20.85
CA ILE A 101 7.50 -2.43 19.71
C ILE A 101 8.55 -3.45 20.13
N ASP A 102 9.59 -3.05 20.85
CA ASP A 102 10.68 -3.93 21.27
C ASP A 102 10.18 -5.04 22.21
N LYS A 103 9.21 -4.73 23.08
CA LYS A 103 8.68 -5.65 24.08
C LYS A 103 7.58 -6.57 23.55
N LEU A 104 6.60 -6.00 22.87
CA LEU A 104 5.41 -6.73 22.42
C LEU A 104 5.59 -7.36 21.05
N GLN A 105 6.47 -6.79 20.21
CA GLN A 105 6.64 -7.15 18.81
C GLN A 105 5.27 -7.35 18.12
N PRO A 106 4.38 -6.34 18.19
CA PRO A 106 3.04 -6.45 17.63
C PRO A 106 3.11 -6.78 16.15
N ARG A 107 2.08 -7.45 15.64
CA ARG A 107 1.99 -7.78 14.23
C ARG A 107 2.03 -6.50 13.40
N ILE A 108 2.93 -6.44 12.42
CA ILE A 108 2.97 -5.37 11.42
C ILE A 108 2.49 -5.97 10.11
N THR A 109 1.29 -5.60 9.70
CA THR A 109 0.69 -6.04 8.44
C THR A 109 0.93 -4.99 7.36
N ILE A 110 1.47 -5.43 6.23
CA ILE A 110 1.62 -4.62 5.03
C ILE A 110 0.65 -5.14 3.97
N SER A 111 0.13 -4.23 3.15
CA SER A 111 -0.54 -4.64 1.93
C SER A 111 -0.41 -3.61 0.82
N ASP A 112 -0.60 -4.05 -0.42
CA ASP A 112 -0.71 -3.20 -1.59
C ASP A 112 -1.54 -3.90 -2.67
N TRP A 113 -2.20 -3.13 -3.53
CA TRP A 113 -2.87 -3.67 -4.71
C TRP A 113 -2.07 -3.37 -5.95
N CYS A 114 -1.87 -4.39 -6.79
CA CYS A 114 -1.20 -4.23 -8.07
C CYS A 114 -2.03 -4.79 -9.24
N SER A 115 -1.85 -4.22 -10.43
CA SER A 115 -2.43 -4.71 -11.69
C SER A 115 -1.56 -4.30 -12.89
N GLY A 116 -1.91 -4.81 -14.08
CA GLY A 116 -1.31 -4.47 -15.36
C GLY A 116 -2.38 -4.41 -16.46
N ARG A 117 -1.97 -3.99 -17.66
CA ARG A 117 -2.91 -3.79 -18.77
C ARG A 117 -3.21 -5.10 -19.51
N PHE A 118 -4.37 -5.21 -20.17
CA PHE A 118 -4.69 -6.37 -21.01
C PHE A 118 -3.77 -6.50 -22.23
N ASP A 119 -3.26 -5.37 -22.74
CA ASP A 119 -2.46 -5.29 -23.98
C ASP A 119 -0.95 -5.29 -23.74
N CYS A 120 -0.51 -5.19 -22.48
CA CYS A 120 0.92 -5.18 -22.14
C CYS A 120 1.19 -5.83 -20.79
N GLY A 121 2.17 -6.73 -20.78
CA GLY A 121 2.74 -7.24 -19.54
C GLY A 121 3.56 -6.16 -18.84
N ALA A 122 3.66 -6.28 -17.52
CA ALA A 122 4.43 -5.38 -16.69
C ALA A 122 5.03 -6.12 -15.50
N ILE A 123 6.04 -5.50 -14.89
CA ILE A 123 6.67 -5.96 -13.65
C ILE A 123 6.24 -5.03 -12.52
N TYR A 124 5.80 -5.61 -11.42
CA TYR A 124 5.54 -4.95 -10.15
C TYR A 124 6.53 -5.43 -9.10
N ASP A 125 7.14 -4.50 -8.39
CA ASP A 125 8.08 -4.74 -7.30
C ASP A 125 7.53 -4.11 -6.01
N LEU A 126 7.58 -4.86 -4.91
CA LEU A 126 7.30 -4.39 -3.55
C LEU A 126 8.41 -4.87 -2.62
N LYS A 127 8.94 -3.95 -1.81
CA LYS A 127 9.83 -4.26 -0.71
C LYS A 127 9.41 -3.48 0.52
N VAL A 128 9.30 -4.15 1.65
CA VAL A 128 9.12 -3.49 2.95
C VAL A 128 10.22 -3.94 3.89
N THR A 129 10.84 -2.98 4.58
CA THR A 129 11.95 -3.24 5.48
C THR A 129 11.67 -2.60 6.84
N LEU A 130 11.74 -3.42 7.90
CA LEU A 130 11.77 -2.97 9.28
C LEU A 130 13.20 -2.57 9.62
N LEU A 131 13.39 -1.35 10.09
CA LEU A 131 14.71 -0.74 10.26
C LEU A 131 14.92 -0.31 11.72
N ASN A 132 16.16 -0.43 12.20
CA ASN A 132 16.56 0.04 13.53
C ASN A 132 16.89 1.55 13.55
N GLU A 133 17.37 2.06 14.69
CA GLU A 133 17.74 3.47 14.86
C GLU A 133 18.85 3.96 13.91
N ASN A 134 19.70 3.04 13.45
CA ASN A 134 20.80 3.30 12.52
C ASN A 134 20.38 3.09 11.05
N LEU A 135 19.09 2.86 10.78
CA LEU A 135 18.56 2.47 9.46
C LEU A 135 19.13 1.16 8.92
N GLU A 136 19.47 0.22 9.82
CA GLU A 136 19.89 -1.13 9.46
C GLU A 136 18.68 -2.08 9.48
N THR A 137 18.67 -3.06 8.57
CA THR A 137 17.60 -4.04 8.45
C THR A 137 17.49 -4.92 9.69
N VAL A 138 16.30 -4.94 10.28
CA VAL A 138 15.89 -5.91 11.31
C VAL A 138 15.18 -7.10 10.65
N ALA A 139 14.24 -6.82 9.74
CA ALA A 139 13.54 -7.81 8.93
C ALA A 139 13.07 -7.17 7.62
N ASP A 140 12.88 -7.97 6.58
CA ASP A 140 12.33 -7.51 5.31
C ASP A 140 11.42 -8.52 4.63
N PHE A 141 10.60 -7.99 3.72
CA PHE A 141 9.75 -8.74 2.81
C PHE A 141 9.91 -8.14 1.42
N GLU A 142 10.12 -8.99 0.42
CA GLU A 142 10.29 -8.55 -0.96
C GLU A 142 9.53 -9.49 -1.91
N VAL A 143 8.87 -8.90 -2.91
CA VAL A 143 8.20 -9.65 -3.96
C VAL A 143 8.28 -8.91 -5.29
N ARG A 144 8.56 -9.68 -6.35
CA ARG A 144 8.45 -9.27 -7.75
C ARG A 144 7.37 -10.08 -8.43
N LYS A 145 6.45 -9.42 -9.14
CA LYS A 145 5.32 -10.06 -9.84
C LYS A 145 5.24 -9.61 -11.30
N HIS A 146 4.88 -10.55 -12.17
CA HIS A 146 4.35 -10.22 -13.48
C HIS A 146 2.84 -9.94 -13.37
N VAL A 147 2.38 -8.90 -14.07
CA VAL A 147 0.98 -8.46 -14.10
C VAL A 147 0.61 -8.01 -15.51
N GLY A 148 -0.68 -8.02 -15.86
CA GLY A 148 -1.12 -7.67 -17.20
C GLY A 148 -0.90 -8.78 -18.23
N ALA A 149 -1.44 -8.58 -19.43
CA ALA A 149 -1.42 -9.52 -20.54
C ALA A 149 -1.76 -10.96 -20.09
N ALA A 150 -0.81 -11.89 -20.19
CA ALA A 150 -0.99 -13.30 -19.84
C ALA A 150 -1.27 -13.53 -18.35
N ASP A 151 -0.84 -12.62 -17.46
CA ASP A 151 -1.05 -12.69 -16.01
C ASP A 151 -2.41 -12.11 -15.55
N GLY A 152 -3.16 -11.53 -16.49
CA GLY A 152 -4.50 -11.00 -16.28
C GLY A 152 -4.55 -9.54 -15.85
N THR A 153 -5.77 -8.98 -15.87
CA THR A 153 -6.08 -7.57 -15.62
C THR A 153 -6.69 -7.30 -14.25
N GLN A 154 -6.99 -8.36 -13.51
CA GLN A 154 -7.55 -8.26 -12.18
C GLN A 154 -6.57 -7.61 -11.20
N TRP A 155 -7.10 -6.84 -10.27
CA TRP A 155 -6.33 -6.32 -9.15
C TRP A 155 -5.98 -7.44 -8.19
N VAL A 156 -4.70 -7.56 -7.86
CA VAL A 156 -4.21 -8.58 -6.94
C VAL A 156 -3.65 -7.91 -5.70
N LYS A 157 -4.14 -8.35 -4.52
CA LYS A 157 -3.58 -7.91 -3.24
C LYS A 157 -2.30 -8.66 -2.95
N VAL A 158 -1.26 -7.91 -2.63
CA VAL A 158 -0.04 -8.41 -2.00
C VAL A 158 -0.12 -8.06 -0.52
N SER A 159 0.17 -9.00 0.37
CA SER A 159 0.12 -8.77 1.82
C SER A 159 1.16 -9.62 2.54
N HIS A 160 1.70 -9.10 3.64
CA HIS A 160 2.63 -9.81 4.50
C HIS A 160 2.45 -9.38 5.96
N ASP A 161 2.62 -10.32 6.87
CA ASP A 161 2.58 -10.10 8.32
C ASP A 161 3.98 -10.32 8.90
N PHE A 162 4.61 -9.25 9.38
CA PHE A 162 5.80 -9.38 10.21
C PHE A 162 5.38 -9.75 11.62
N THR A 163 5.90 -10.88 12.10
CA THR A 163 5.76 -11.35 13.49
C THR A 163 7.12 -11.87 13.95
N ASN A 164 7.39 -11.79 15.26
CA ASN A 164 8.65 -12.25 15.84
C ASN A 164 9.91 -11.69 15.14
N TYR A 165 9.84 -10.44 14.68
CA TYR A 165 10.91 -9.78 13.93
C TYR A 165 12.11 -9.37 14.78
N GLY A 166 12.03 -9.52 16.11
CA GLY A 166 13.07 -9.12 17.04
C GLY A 166 12.94 -7.66 17.49
N PRO A 167 13.66 -7.28 18.56
CA PRO A 167 13.63 -5.91 19.06
C PRO A 167 14.41 -4.97 18.14
N GLY A 168 14.20 -3.66 18.32
CA GLY A 168 15.00 -2.60 17.74
C GLY A 168 14.34 -1.86 16.59
N VAL A 169 13.15 -2.27 16.13
CA VAL A 169 12.44 -1.61 15.03
C VAL A 169 12.01 -0.20 15.43
N LYS A 170 12.48 0.79 14.66
CA LYS A 170 12.15 2.22 14.81
C LYS A 170 11.47 2.79 13.57
N PHE A 171 11.81 2.26 12.40
CA PHE A 171 11.25 2.72 11.13
C PHE A 171 10.73 1.57 10.28
N ILE A 172 9.83 1.91 9.36
CA ILE A 172 9.37 1.02 8.30
C ILE A 172 9.62 1.73 6.97
N GLU A 173 10.48 1.17 6.12
CA GLU A 173 10.64 1.63 4.75
C GLU A 173 9.72 0.84 3.84
N PHE A 174 8.75 1.51 3.21
CA PHE A 174 7.84 0.93 2.23
C PHE A 174 8.27 1.38 0.83
N TYR A 175 8.64 0.43 -0.03
CA TYR A 175 9.10 0.66 -1.39
C TYR A 175 8.21 -0.10 -2.37
N HIS A 176 7.81 0.55 -3.47
CA HIS A 176 7.24 -0.17 -4.60
C HIS A 176 7.55 0.53 -5.94
N GLY A 177 7.31 -0.20 -7.02
CA GLY A 177 7.50 0.31 -8.36
C GLY A 177 7.37 -0.74 -9.43
N GLY A 178 7.94 -0.45 -10.58
CA GLY A 178 7.88 -1.34 -11.72
C GLY A 178 8.20 -0.68 -13.04
N MET A 179 7.85 -1.40 -14.11
CA MET A 179 7.98 -0.98 -15.50
C MET A 179 7.15 -1.90 -16.40
N ASP A 180 6.95 -1.49 -17.65
CA ASP A 180 6.40 -2.39 -18.67
C ASP A 180 7.40 -3.49 -19.10
N SER A 181 6.93 -4.46 -19.88
CA SER A 181 7.78 -5.50 -20.45
C SER A 181 8.02 -5.38 -21.97
N GLN A 182 7.42 -4.38 -22.64
CA GLN A 182 7.44 -4.25 -24.10
C GLN A 182 8.12 -2.98 -24.61
N PHE A 183 8.59 -2.11 -23.71
CA PHE A 183 9.20 -0.83 -24.05
C PHE A 183 8.27 0.10 -24.86
N TRP A 184 6.98 0.11 -24.53
CA TRP A 184 5.97 0.89 -25.23
C TRP A 184 5.83 2.27 -24.61
N LYS A 185 6.04 3.29 -25.45
CA LYS A 185 5.93 4.69 -25.03
C LYS A 185 4.57 4.96 -24.37
N GLY A 186 4.57 5.66 -23.24
CA GLY A 186 3.42 5.93 -22.40
C GLY A 186 3.44 5.16 -21.08
N HIS A 187 2.26 4.95 -20.49
CA HIS A 187 2.08 4.33 -19.17
C HIS A 187 1.53 2.91 -19.31
N TYR A 188 2.36 2.02 -19.86
CA TYR A 188 2.04 0.60 -20.03
C TYR A 188 2.60 -0.30 -18.91
N GLY A 189 3.27 0.29 -17.93
CA GLY A 189 3.84 -0.44 -16.81
C GLY A 189 2.81 -0.87 -15.77
N SER A 190 3.31 -1.37 -14.64
CA SER A 190 2.47 -1.83 -13.54
C SER A 190 1.72 -0.67 -12.90
N LYS A 191 0.55 -1.00 -12.37
CA LYS A 191 -0.36 -0.11 -11.65
C LYS A 191 -0.39 -0.51 -10.19
N MET A 192 -0.45 0.46 -9.29
CA MET A 192 -0.51 0.20 -7.85
C MET A 192 -1.35 1.24 -7.09
N THR A 193 -2.02 0.78 -6.03
CA THR A 193 -2.85 1.63 -5.17
C THR A 193 -3.20 0.92 -3.85
N GLY A 194 -3.70 1.68 -2.89
CA GLY A 194 -4.18 1.14 -1.63
C GLY A 194 -3.14 0.41 -0.81
N SER A 195 -1.93 0.94 -0.83
CA SER A 195 -0.86 0.47 0.03
C SER A 195 -1.24 0.75 1.50
N THR A 196 -0.93 -0.16 2.41
CA THR A 196 -1.19 0.02 3.83
C THR A 196 -0.04 -0.53 4.65
N VAL A 197 0.23 0.11 5.78
CA VAL A 197 1.00 -0.45 6.89
C VAL A 197 0.11 -0.31 8.11
N THR A 198 -0.09 -1.39 8.85
CA THR A 198 -0.93 -1.42 10.05
C THR A 198 -0.18 -2.15 11.15
N VAL A 199 -0.20 -1.58 12.35
CA VAL A 199 0.37 -2.20 13.55
C VAL A 199 -0.77 -2.61 14.46
N SER A 200 -0.84 -3.89 14.80
CA SER A 200 -1.94 -4.48 15.58
C SER A 200 -1.43 -4.95 16.93
N PHE A 201 -1.91 -4.31 18.00
CA PHE A 201 -1.65 -4.70 19.38
C PHE A 201 -2.74 -5.71 19.80
N GLU A 202 -2.41 -6.99 19.81
CA GLU A 202 -3.28 -8.06 20.35
C GLU A 202 -3.19 -8.12 21.89
#